data_AF-A0A0X3UAD2-F1
#
_entry.id   AF-A0A0X3UAD2-F1
#
_cell.length_a   1.000
_cell.length_b   1.000
_cell.length_c   1.000
_cell.angle_alpha   90.00
_cell.angle_beta   90.00
_cell.angle_gamma   90.00
#
_symmetry.space_group_name_H-M   'P 1'
#
loop_
_entity.id
_entity.type
_entity.pdbx_description
1 polymer ?
#
loop_
_entity_poly.entity_id
_entity_poly.type
_entity_poly.pdbx_seq_one_letter_code
_entity_poly.pdbx_strand_id
1 'polypeptide(L)'
;MNTLTRGILYLSWLLLAGCSARALPGALEPARLQAPSADVRAELVQVVSEALGGVPVTLGEQALTNSSILVVERAEPRDLQQRPLSGRSLEVPVRFQLLLGDGQCWLRRLPDGPPRLLGQARCVREEVLEQEPSH
;
A
#
# COMPACT_ATOMS: atom_id res chain seq x y z
N MET A 1 -12.66 -21.02 -56.60
CA MET A 1 -11.93 -20.92 -55.31
C MET A 1 -11.25 -19.57 -55.27
N ASN A 2 -11.56 -18.67 -54.31
CA ASN A 2 -10.69 -17.55 -53.84
C ASN A 2 -11.38 -16.67 -52.76
N THR A 3 -12.17 -17.28 -51.87
CA THR A 3 -12.82 -16.58 -50.73
C THR A 3 -12.08 -16.78 -49.40
N LEU A 4 -11.06 -17.65 -49.36
CA LEU A 4 -10.35 -18.04 -48.14
C LEU A 4 -9.34 -16.99 -47.64
N THR A 5 -8.88 -16.06 -48.49
CA THR A 5 -7.89 -15.03 -48.12
C THR A 5 -8.49 -13.84 -47.35
N ARG A 6 -9.81 -13.63 -47.40
CA ARG A 6 -10.48 -12.55 -46.63
C ARG A 6 -10.69 -12.90 -45.15
N GLY A 7 -10.72 -14.19 -44.79
CA GLY A 7 -10.90 -14.63 -43.40
C GLY A 7 -9.63 -14.49 -42.56
N ILE A 8 -8.45 -14.62 -43.18
CA ILE A 8 -7.15 -14.61 -42.49
C ILE A 8 -6.82 -13.21 -41.95
N LEU A 9 -7.30 -12.15 -42.59
CA LEU A 9 -7.08 -10.77 -42.15
C LEU A 9 -7.85 -10.41 -40.85
N TYR A 10 -8.92 -11.12 -40.50
CA TYR A 10 -9.71 -10.82 -39.30
C TYR A 10 -9.14 -11.47 -38.03
N LEU A 11 -8.37 -12.55 -38.14
CA LEU A 11 -7.85 -13.28 -36.97
C LEU A 11 -6.66 -12.55 -36.30
N SER A 12 -6.02 -11.61 -37.02
CA SER A 12 -4.83 -10.92 -36.52
C SER A 12 -5.16 -9.78 -35.53
N TRP A 13 -6.40 -9.28 -35.52
CA TRP A 13 -6.76 -8.11 -34.69
C TRP A 13 -7.12 -8.45 -33.24
N LEU A 14 -7.33 -9.73 -32.91
CA LEU A 14 -7.69 -10.15 -31.54
C LEU A 14 -6.50 -10.31 -30.57
N LEU A 15 -5.26 -10.15 -31.01
CA LEU A 15 -4.07 -10.40 -30.16
C LEU A 15 -3.53 -9.16 -29.43
N LEU A 16 -4.23 -8.01 -29.47
CA LEU A 16 -3.78 -6.76 -28.84
C LEU A 16 -4.42 -6.44 -27.48
N ALA A 17 -5.02 -7.41 -26.79
CA ALA A 17 -5.35 -7.28 -25.36
C ALA A 17 -4.08 -7.39 -24.50
N GLY A 18 -3.15 -6.45 -24.69
CA GLY A 18 -1.97 -6.32 -23.84
C GLY A 18 -2.35 -5.92 -22.43
N CYS A 19 -1.82 -6.60 -21.42
CA CYS A 19 -1.89 -6.16 -20.03
C CYS A 19 -1.46 -4.70 -19.95
N SER A 20 -2.35 -3.82 -19.50
CA SER A 20 -2.01 -2.46 -19.09
C SER A 20 -1.16 -2.53 -17.83
N ALA A 21 0.12 -2.88 -17.99
CA ALA A 21 1.12 -2.70 -16.96
C ALA A 21 1.25 -1.20 -16.75
N ARG A 22 0.57 -0.69 -15.71
CA ARG A 22 0.77 0.69 -15.26
C ARG A 22 2.24 0.83 -14.91
N ALA A 23 2.94 1.70 -15.62
CA ALA A 23 4.31 2.07 -15.29
C ALA A 23 4.33 2.47 -13.82
N LEU A 24 5.28 1.91 -13.05
CA LEU A 24 5.53 2.44 -11.72
C LEU A 24 5.94 3.91 -11.88
N PRO A 25 5.55 4.78 -10.94
CA PRO A 25 6.03 6.16 -10.92
C PRO A 25 7.55 6.22 -10.95
N GLY A 26 8.09 7.39 -11.27
CA GLY A 26 9.53 7.68 -11.17
C GLY A 26 10.09 7.54 -9.75
N ALA A 27 10.96 8.48 -9.33
CA ALA A 27 11.51 8.44 -7.98
C ALA A 27 10.38 8.53 -6.93
N LEU A 28 10.21 7.47 -6.13
CA LEU A 28 9.29 7.43 -4.99
C LEU A 28 9.99 7.96 -3.75
N GLU A 29 9.44 9.01 -3.15
CA GLU A 29 9.99 9.65 -1.96
C GLU A 29 9.07 9.47 -0.75
N PRO A 30 9.61 9.35 0.48
CA PRO A 30 8.80 9.29 1.70
C PRO A 30 7.81 10.45 1.80
N ALA A 31 6.58 10.16 2.23
CA ALA A 31 5.50 11.13 2.30
C ALA A 31 4.58 10.95 3.51
N ARG A 32 3.90 12.03 3.91
CA ARG A 32 2.89 12.06 4.97
C ARG A 32 1.53 12.47 4.41
N LEU A 33 0.44 11.98 5.00
CA LEU A 33 -0.92 12.39 4.68
C LEU A 33 -1.16 13.84 5.09
N GLN A 34 -1.72 14.64 4.18
CA GLN A 34 -1.97 16.07 4.42
C GLN A 34 -3.30 16.33 5.16
N ALA A 35 -4.26 15.41 5.05
CA ALA A 35 -5.53 15.45 5.77
C ALA A 35 -6.15 14.04 5.84
N PRO A 36 -6.16 13.38 7.00
CA PRO A 36 -6.81 12.07 7.14
C PRO A 36 -8.33 12.28 7.25
N SER A 37 -9.04 12.10 6.14
CA SER A 37 -10.50 12.01 6.16
C SER A 37 -10.95 10.58 6.53
N ALA A 38 -12.23 10.42 6.88
CA ALA A 38 -12.80 9.09 7.13
C ALA A 38 -12.69 8.17 5.90
N ASP A 39 -12.85 8.72 4.70
CA ASP A 39 -12.78 7.96 3.45
C ASP A 39 -11.35 7.53 3.13
N VAL A 40 -10.37 8.43 3.30
CA VAL A 40 -8.93 8.11 3.17
C VAL A 40 -8.52 7.05 4.19
N ARG A 41 -9.03 7.13 5.42
CA ARG A 41 -8.76 6.13 6.45
C ARG A 41 -9.39 4.77 6.10
N ALA A 42 -10.61 4.75 5.57
CA ALA A 42 -11.26 3.52 5.13
C ALA A 42 -10.49 2.86 3.99
N GLU A 43 -10.05 3.66 3.00
CA GLU A 43 -9.16 3.19 1.92
C GLU A 43 -7.86 2.62 2.50
N LEU A 44 -7.21 3.34 3.42
CA LEU A 44 -5.96 2.89 4.03
C LEU A 44 -6.15 1.56 4.78
N VAL A 45 -7.22 1.42 5.57
CA VAL A 45 -7.57 0.16 6.27
C VAL A 45 -7.75 -0.97 5.26
N GLN A 46 -8.48 -0.73 4.18
CA GLN A 46 -8.71 -1.73 3.14
C GLN A 46 -7.40 -2.17 2.48
N VAL A 47 -6.58 -1.22 2.02
CA VAL A 47 -5.31 -1.50 1.32
C VAL A 47 -4.33 -2.23 2.23
N VAL A 48 -4.23 -1.83 3.51
CA VAL A 48 -3.39 -2.52 4.49
C VAL A 48 -3.91 -3.92 4.78
N SER A 49 -5.23 -4.08 4.96
CA SER A 49 -5.86 -5.40 5.18
C SER A 49 -5.56 -6.35 4.03
N GLU A 50 -5.78 -5.91 2.79
CA GLU A 50 -5.49 -6.71 1.59
C GLU A 50 -4.00 -7.06 1.47
N ALA A 51 -3.10 -6.13 1.82
CA ALA A 51 -1.66 -6.39 1.83
C ALA A 51 -1.22 -7.38 2.93
N LEU A 52 -2.06 -7.60 3.94
CA LEU A 52 -1.88 -8.60 4.99
C LEU A 52 -2.72 -9.87 4.76
N GLY A 53 -3.29 -10.05 3.56
CA GLY A 53 -4.08 -11.24 3.21
C GLY A 53 -5.55 -11.18 3.65
N GLY A 54 -6.11 -9.99 3.80
CA GLY A 54 -7.53 -9.77 4.12
C GLY A 54 -7.88 -9.84 5.61
N VAL A 55 -6.88 -9.81 6.49
CA VAL A 55 -7.11 -9.79 7.94
C VAL A 55 -7.64 -8.42 8.39
N PRO A 56 -8.59 -8.36 9.34
CA PRO A 56 -9.08 -7.09 9.86
C PRO A 56 -7.95 -6.33 10.55
N VAL A 57 -7.83 -5.04 10.25
CA VAL A 57 -6.85 -4.13 10.85
C VAL A 57 -7.53 -2.91 11.44
N THR A 58 -6.98 -2.41 12.54
CA THR A 58 -7.37 -1.12 13.12
C THR A 58 -6.21 -0.17 12.99
N LEU A 59 -6.44 1.00 12.39
CA LEU A 59 -5.44 2.04 12.22
C LEU A 59 -5.82 3.26 13.06
N GLY A 60 -4.82 3.92 13.64
CA GLY A 60 -5.03 5.15 14.39
C GLY A 60 -5.54 6.30 13.51
N GLU A 61 -6.20 7.28 14.12
CA GLU A 61 -6.76 8.43 13.38
C GLU A 61 -5.70 9.28 12.69
N GLN A 62 -4.49 9.29 13.23
CA GLN A 62 -3.32 10.02 12.75
C GLN A 62 -2.30 9.08 12.08
N ALA A 63 -2.76 7.94 11.56
CA ALA A 63 -1.90 7.04 10.79
C ALA A 63 -1.34 7.80 9.57
N LEU A 64 -0.02 7.76 9.41
CA LEU A 64 0.72 8.38 8.30
C LEU A 64 0.64 9.92 8.21
N THR A 65 0.06 10.65 9.17
CA THR A 65 0.08 12.13 9.16
C THR A 65 1.38 12.71 9.70
N ASN A 66 2.01 12.07 10.68
CA ASN A 66 3.23 12.56 11.33
C ASN A 66 4.51 11.90 10.81
N SER A 67 4.40 10.71 10.21
CA SER A 67 5.52 9.96 9.64
C SER A 67 5.11 9.23 8.37
N SER A 68 6.03 8.98 7.45
CA SER A 68 5.78 8.08 6.32
C SER A 68 5.70 6.61 6.68
N ILE A 69 6.12 6.22 7.89
CA ILE A 69 6.14 4.83 8.33
C ILE A 69 4.90 4.52 9.16
N LEU A 70 4.16 3.49 8.73
CA LEU A 70 3.10 2.87 9.50
C LEU A 70 3.60 1.51 10.02
N VAL A 71 3.52 1.33 11.34
CA VAL A 71 3.82 0.07 12.00
C VAL A 71 2.50 -0.60 12.37
N VAL A 72 2.32 -1.84 11.92
CA VAL A 72 1.14 -2.66 12.22
C VAL A 72 1.60 -3.85 13.05
N GLU A 73 1.14 -3.88 14.30
CA GLU A 73 1.36 -4.98 15.22
C GLU A 73 0.28 -6.04 15.06
N ARG A 74 0.61 -7.31 15.36
CA ARG A 74 -0.41 -8.36 15.43
C ARG A 74 -1.12 -8.32 16.77
N ALA A 75 -2.42 -8.62 16.75
CA ALA A 75 -3.19 -8.79 17.97
C ALA A 75 -2.63 -9.95 18.79
N GLU A 76 -2.51 -9.74 20.10
CA GLU A 76 -2.07 -10.77 21.04
C GLU A 76 -3.07 -11.94 21.04
N PRO A 77 -2.61 -13.20 20.94
CA PRO A 77 -3.47 -14.36 21.09
C PRO A 77 -4.26 -14.31 22.40
N ARG A 78 -5.54 -14.65 22.34
CA ARG A 78 -6.44 -14.66 23.51
C ARG A 78 -6.94 -16.08 23.80
N ASP A 79 -7.17 -16.39 25.07
CA ASP A 79 -7.81 -17.63 25.49
C ASP A 79 -9.32 -17.63 25.19
N LEU A 80 -10.00 -18.75 25.48
CA LEU A 80 -11.45 -18.89 25.31
C LEU A 80 -12.26 -17.88 26.15
N GLN A 81 -11.66 -17.29 27.17
CA GLN A 81 -12.25 -16.28 28.05
C GLN A 81 -11.84 -14.85 27.65
N GLN A 82 -11.27 -14.67 26.43
CA GLN A 82 -10.82 -13.40 25.87
C GLN A 82 -9.66 -12.72 26.64
N ARG A 83 -8.95 -13.47 27.49
CA ARG A 83 -7.78 -12.95 28.21
C ARG A 83 -6.53 -13.11 27.34
N PRO A 84 -5.61 -12.12 27.32
CA PRO A 84 -4.33 -12.26 26.64
C PRO A 84 -3.60 -13.50 27.14
N LEU A 85 -3.10 -14.33 26.23
CA LEU A 85 -2.21 -15.41 26.60
C LEU A 85 -0.94 -14.81 27.18
N SER A 86 -0.50 -15.33 28.34
CA SER A 86 0.72 -14.87 28.98
C SER A 86 1.94 -15.38 28.21
N GLY A 87 2.70 -14.47 27.64
CA GLY A 87 3.91 -14.76 26.87
C GLY A 87 4.52 -13.48 26.32
N ARG A 88 5.78 -13.52 25.90
CA ARG A 88 6.38 -12.42 25.12
C ARG A 88 6.12 -12.67 23.64
N SER A 89 5.46 -11.73 22.97
CA SER A 89 5.48 -11.69 21.51
C SER A 89 6.89 -11.38 21.03
N LEU A 90 7.48 -12.29 20.25
CA LEU A 90 8.78 -12.11 19.58
C LEU A 90 8.61 -11.77 18.10
N GLU A 91 7.38 -11.50 17.67
CA GLU A 91 7.09 -11.29 16.26
C GLU A 91 7.53 -9.88 15.81
N VAL A 92 8.17 -9.81 14.65
CA VAL A 92 8.56 -8.53 14.06
C VAL A 92 7.31 -7.85 13.49
N PRO A 93 7.02 -6.60 13.88
CA PRO A 93 5.85 -5.91 13.38
C PRO A 93 5.96 -5.63 11.88
N VAL A 94 4.83 -5.68 11.19
CA VAL A 94 4.79 -5.36 9.76
C VAL A 94 4.88 -3.85 9.59
N ARG A 95 5.69 -3.41 8.64
CA ARG A 95 5.86 -1.99 8.34
C ARG A 95 5.36 -1.67 6.95
N PHE A 96 4.81 -0.48 6.81
CA PHE A 96 4.42 0.12 5.54
C PHE A 96 5.07 1.49 5.42
N GLN A 97 5.41 1.88 4.20
CA GLN A 97 5.90 3.21 3.89
C GLN A 97 4.96 3.88 2.90
N LEU A 98 4.53 5.09 3.24
CA LEU A 98 3.82 5.98 2.34
C LEU A 98 4.82 6.78 1.50
N LEU A 99 4.55 6.84 0.20
CA LEU A 99 5.44 7.41 -0.79
C LEU A 99 4.67 8.35 -1.70
N LEU A 100 5.34 9.40 -2.15
CA LEU A 100 4.86 10.33 -3.15
C LEU A 100 5.61 10.08 -4.45
N GLY A 101 4.88 9.92 -5.56
CA GLY A 101 5.42 9.78 -6.90
C GLY A 101 4.42 10.27 -7.92
N ASP A 102 4.86 11.14 -8.84
CA ASP A 102 4.02 11.74 -9.88
C ASP A 102 2.75 12.42 -9.34
N GLY A 103 2.85 13.01 -8.14
CA GLY A 103 1.71 13.66 -7.45
C GLY A 103 0.70 12.69 -6.84
N GLN A 104 0.97 11.38 -6.86
CA GLN A 104 0.12 10.33 -6.34
C GLN A 104 0.73 9.68 -5.09
N CYS A 105 -0.15 9.17 -4.22
CA CYS A 105 0.23 8.53 -2.97
C CYS A 105 0.29 7.00 -3.13
N TRP A 106 1.42 6.41 -2.76
CA TRP A 106 1.67 4.98 -2.89
C TRP A 106 2.02 4.38 -1.54
N LEU A 107 1.34 3.31 -1.16
CA LEU A 107 1.64 2.56 0.04
C LEU A 107 2.42 1.28 -0.32
N ARG A 108 3.61 1.13 0.25
CA ARG A 108 4.45 -0.05 0.05
C ARG A 108 4.60 -0.81 1.35
N ARG A 109 4.33 -2.10 1.34
CA ARG A 109 4.69 -3.00 2.46
C ARG A 109 6.20 -3.20 2.45
N LEU A 110 6.86 -2.98 3.57
CA LEU A 110 8.30 -3.18 3.69
C LEU A 110 8.62 -4.66 4.03
N PRO A 111 9.81 -5.15 3.64
CA PRO A 111 10.81 -4.43 2.86
C PRO A 111 10.51 -4.38 1.33
N ASP A 112 9.85 -5.40 0.77
CA ASP A 112 9.86 -5.64 -0.68
C ASP A 112 8.47 -5.76 -1.33
N GLY A 113 7.42 -5.29 -0.66
CA GLY A 113 6.06 -5.37 -1.17
C GLY A 113 5.84 -4.50 -2.41
N PRO A 114 4.90 -4.88 -3.30
CA PRO A 114 4.53 -4.03 -4.43
C PRO A 114 3.86 -2.74 -3.91
N PRO A 115 4.17 -1.57 -4.49
CA PRO A 115 3.49 -0.33 -4.14
C PRO A 115 2.03 -0.40 -4.60
N ARG A 116 1.12 0.08 -3.76
CA ARG A 116 -0.31 0.19 -4.05
C ARG A 116 -0.74 1.64 -4.03
N LEU A 117 -1.49 2.06 -5.05
CA LEU A 117 -2.00 3.41 -5.16
C LEU A 117 -3.10 3.65 -4.11
N LEU A 118 -3.04 4.80 -3.43
CA LEU A 118 -4.14 5.35 -2.64
C LEU A 118 -4.81 6.44 -3.48
N GLY A 119 -6.00 6.16 -4.00
CA GLY A 119 -6.71 7.01 -4.93
C GLY A 119 -7.42 8.19 -4.28
N GLN A 120 -7.74 8.11 -2.99
CA GLN A 120 -8.44 9.15 -2.25
C GLN A 120 -7.49 10.02 -1.42
N ALA A 121 -6.30 9.50 -1.14
CA ALA A 121 -5.31 10.17 -0.31
C ALA A 121 -4.64 11.35 -1.02
N ARG A 122 -4.33 12.39 -0.25
CA ARG A 122 -3.38 13.44 -0.61
C ARG A 122 -2.23 13.41 0.38
N CYS A 123 -1.01 13.48 -0.16
CA CYS A 123 0.20 13.38 0.62
C CYS A 123 1.22 14.42 0.16
N VAL A 124 2.08 14.79 1.11
CA VAL A 124 3.19 15.72 0.92
C VAL A 124 4.48 14.99 1.24
N ARG A 125 5.58 15.41 0.62
CA ARG A 125 6.91 14.90 0.92
C ARG A 125 7.16 15.02 2.43
N GLU A 126 7.69 13.95 3.03
CA GLU A 126 8.22 13.99 4.39
C GLU A 126 9.56 14.71 4.35
N GLU A 127 9.62 15.89 4.96
CA GLU A 127 10.88 16.59 5.15
C GLU A 127 11.70 15.80 6.16
N VAL A 128 12.85 15.29 5.72
CA VAL A 128 13.83 14.65 6.60
C VAL A 128 14.42 15.76 7.46
N LEU A 129 13.91 15.93 8.67
CA LEU A 129 14.62 16.68 9.70
C LEU A 129 15.90 15.87 9.97
N GLU A 130 17.04 16.36 9.47
CA GLU A 130 18.35 15.89 9.86
C GLU A 130 18.43 15.91 11.39
N GLN A 131 18.23 14.75 12.01
CA GLN A 131 18.50 14.57 13.43
C GLN A 131 20.01 14.63 13.59
N GLU A 132 20.50 15.80 13.99
CA GLU A 132 21.88 16.04 14.40
C GLU A 132 22.31 14.94 15.39
N PRO A 133 23.39 14.19 15.11
CA PRO A 133 23.83 13.14 16.02
C PRO A 133 24.36 13.80 17.30
N SER A 134 23.67 13.54 18.42
CA SER A 134 24.16 13.89 19.76
C SER A 134 25.56 13.30 19.96
N HIS A 135 26.49 14.21 20.24
CA HIS A 135 27.88 13.96 20.62
C HIS A 135 28.02 12.98 21.78
#